data_AF-A0AAU9JTP7-F1
#
_entry.id   AF-A0AAU9JTP7-F1
#
_cell.length_a   1.000
_cell.length_b   1.000
_cell.length_c   1.000
_cell.angle_alpha   90.00
_cell.angle_beta   90.00
_cell.angle_gamma   90.00
#
_symmetry.space_group_name_H-M   'P 1'
#
loop_
_entity.id
_entity.type
_entity.pdbx_description
1 polymer ?
#
loop_
_entity_poly.entity_id
_entity_poly.type
_entity_poly.pdbx_seq_one_letter_code
_entity_poly.pdbx_strand_id
1 'polypeptide(L)'
;MELLTFNVDDGYAEALIRGMRMSFIRKEEYDALKDCASLGDAKMLLEETDYLPFLQNEPSPCQPNVIRARMKEKLAKEFEHMKSNAAPQLYNFLEKVSHKYMIDNVVNMIEIIKNKDINRKRQAQPDPLGYFRGIEGILRFESDDIAELYQIVLIDTPVGDYFQRLLEDIIKAGAMQNRSIEDVHRQLADITPEVLRISLKKMWLEDLFDLAKQLNGISKEILADLIKFEADCMTIQIIYNSISNEELNKPAARETDRKALCPNVGYLYPEYEAQLSRAFDITTLRAAVESFPLYIEMLRNVADPANEEEMNDPSRKTLDDIMYEIGIKKYSLAFDQQFHYGCFYAYLKLKEQEIRNTVWLCEMVSMQLNRQDKAWTKYEKLIPFSCLREP
;
A
#
# COMPACT_ATOMS: atom_id res chain seq x y z
N MET A 1 19.55 27.77 -1.79
CA MET A 1 18.85 28.54 -0.74
C MET A 1 17.92 27.65 0.08
N GLU A 2 17.19 26.70 -0.51
CA GLU A 2 16.24 25.82 0.22
C GLU A 2 16.88 24.91 1.30
N LEU A 3 18.11 24.44 1.10
CA LEU A 3 18.89 23.70 2.12
C LEU A 3 19.13 24.51 3.41
N LEU A 4 19.05 25.85 3.33
CA LEU A 4 19.28 26.73 4.48
C LEU A 4 18.01 26.97 5.30
N THR A 5 16.83 26.78 4.69
CA THR A 5 15.53 27.09 5.31
C THR A 5 14.78 25.85 5.78
N PHE A 6 15.06 24.67 5.21
CA PHE A 6 14.37 23.42 5.57
C PHE A 6 14.41 23.14 7.08
N ASN A 7 15.58 23.32 7.71
CA ASN A 7 15.77 23.03 9.13
C ASN A 7 15.02 24.00 10.06
N VAL A 8 14.56 25.14 9.57
CA VAL A 8 13.83 26.13 10.38
C VAL A 8 12.50 25.54 10.84
N ASP A 9 11.81 24.85 9.94
CA ASP A 9 10.46 24.34 10.18
C ASP A 9 10.44 22.81 10.38
N ASP A 10 11.24 22.05 9.61
CA ASP A 10 11.16 20.58 9.55
C ASP A 10 12.40 19.84 10.08
N GLY A 11 13.41 20.58 10.58
CA GLY A 11 14.66 19.98 11.06
C GLY A 11 14.46 18.99 12.22
N TYR A 12 13.55 19.30 13.14
CA TYR A 12 13.21 18.40 14.24
C TYR A 12 12.51 17.13 13.74
N ALA A 13 11.54 17.26 12.83
CA ALA A 13 10.82 16.12 12.28
C ALA A 13 11.72 15.19 11.46
N GLU A 14 12.66 15.74 10.68
CA GLU A 14 13.65 14.96 9.95
C GLU A 14 14.64 14.26 10.90
N ALA A 15 15.11 14.94 11.94
CA ALA A 15 15.99 14.31 12.94
C ALA A 15 15.28 13.15 13.67
N LEU A 16 13.99 13.34 14.01
CA LEU A 16 13.18 12.32 14.65
C LEU A 16 13.07 11.06 13.78
N ILE A 17 12.71 11.21 12.50
CA ILE A 17 12.52 10.04 11.63
C ILE A 17 13.83 9.31 11.30
N ARG A 18 14.93 10.05 11.22
CA ARG A 18 16.27 9.46 11.10
C ARG A 18 16.68 8.75 12.37
N GLY A 19 16.26 9.22 13.55
CA GLY A 19 16.39 8.49 14.80
C GLY A 19 15.58 7.19 14.79
N MET A 20 14.32 7.27 14.35
CA MET A 20 13.43 6.10 14.21
C MET A 20 13.96 5.07 13.20
N ARG A 21 14.84 5.45 12.26
CA ARG A 21 15.56 4.48 11.39
C ARG A 21 16.36 3.45 12.20
N MET A 22 16.82 3.78 13.40
CA MET A 22 17.56 2.84 14.24
C MET A 22 16.66 1.79 14.91
N SER A 23 15.33 2.01 14.91
CA SER A 23 14.32 1.11 15.48
C SER A 23 13.95 -0.08 14.58
N PHE A 24 14.53 -0.16 13.37
CA PHE A 24 14.23 -1.25 12.45
C PHE A 24 14.87 -2.55 12.91
N ILE A 25 14.12 -3.64 12.78
CA ILE A 25 14.58 -4.99 13.08
C ILE A 25 15.72 -5.34 12.13
N ARG A 26 16.85 -5.73 12.70
CA ARG A 26 18.07 -6.04 11.96
C ARG A 26 18.05 -7.49 11.49
N LYS A 27 18.97 -7.80 10.56
CA LYS A 27 19.10 -9.15 10.03
C LYS A 27 19.38 -10.17 11.13
N GLU A 28 20.21 -9.83 12.10
CA GLU A 28 20.56 -10.71 13.21
C GLU A 28 19.32 -11.08 14.06
N GLU A 29 18.41 -10.13 14.25
CA GLU A 29 17.15 -10.34 14.99
C GLU A 29 16.14 -11.15 14.16
N TYR A 30 16.11 -10.95 12.84
CA TYR A 30 15.31 -11.79 11.94
C TYR A 30 15.80 -13.25 11.89
N ASP A 31 17.11 -13.46 11.88
CA ASP A 31 17.72 -14.79 11.94
C ASP A 31 17.36 -15.46 13.29
N ALA A 32 17.38 -14.72 14.39
CA ALA A 32 16.94 -15.21 15.69
C ALA A 32 15.42 -15.52 15.74
N LEU A 33 14.57 -14.71 15.08
CA LEU A 33 13.13 -14.99 14.93
C LEU A 33 12.88 -16.31 14.18
N LYS A 34 13.69 -16.59 13.15
CA LYS A 34 13.61 -17.84 12.37
C LYS A 34 13.95 -19.07 13.21
N ASP A 35 14.83 -18.92 14.19
CA ASP A 35 15.25 -20.03 15.05
C ASP A 35 14.31 -20.30 16.24
N CYS A 36 13.31 -19.45 16.47
CA CYS A 36 12.32 -19.61 17.53
C CYS A 36 11.51 -20.91 17.37
N ALA A 37 11.24 -21.60 18.47
CA ALA A 37 10.48 -22.85 18.49
C ALA A 37 8.99 -22.62 18.76
N SER A 38 8.65 -21.53 19.44
CA SER A 38 7.27 -21.18 19.79
C SER A 38 6.98 -19.69 19.58
N LEU A 39 5.68 -19.35 19.51
CA LEU A 39 5.22 -17.95 19.51
C LEU A 39 5.58 -17.21 20.80
N GLY A 40 5.79 -17.93 21.91
CA GLY A 40 6.27 -17.35 23.16
C GLY A 40 7.70 -16.83 23.04
N ASP A 41 8.58 -17.62 22.41
CA ASP A 41 9.99 -17.23 22.16
C ASP A 41 10.07 -16.05 21.20
N ALA A 42 9.25 -16.07 20.13
CA ALA A 42 9.16 -14.96 19.19
C ALA A 42 8.68 -13.67 19.88
N LYS A 43 7.72 -13.76 20.80
CA LYS A 43 7.28 -12.62 21.61
C LYS A 43 8.42 -12.09 22.49
N MET A 44 9.15 -12.96 23.18
CA MET A 44 10.27 -12.54 24.03
C MET A 44 11.35 -11.81 23.24
N LEU A 45 11.70 -12.30 22.04
CA LEU A 45 12.67 -11.60 21.19
C LEU A 45 12.14 -10.24 20.70
N LEU A 46 10.86 -10.14 20.35
CA LEU A 46 10.24 -8.85 19.99
C LEU A 46 10.17 -7.90 21.21
N GLU A 47 10.05 -8.42 22.42
CA GLU A 47 10.13 -7.65 23.67
C GLU A 47 11.55 -7.14 23.97
N GLU A 48 12.61 -7.71 23.38
CA GLU A 48 13.97 -7.15 23.47
C GLU A 48 14.18 -5.96 22.53
N THR A 49 13.28 -5.77 21.56
CA THR A 49 13.31 -4.65 20.60
C THR A 49 12.42 -3.48 21.05
N ASP A 50 12.34 -2.43 20.23
CA ASP A 50 11.47 -1.27 20.46
C ASP A 50 9.95 -1.61 20.45
N TYR A 51 9.55 -2.87 20.30
CA TYR A 51 8.15 -3.32 20.40
C TYR A 51 7.71 -3.69 21.83
N LEU A 52 8.63 -3.71 22.82
CA LEU A 52 8.35 -4.03 24.22
C LEU A 52 7.06 -3.40 24.80
N PRO A 53 6.85 -2.07 24.72
CA PRO A 53 5.72 -1.43 25.42
C PRO A 53 4.35 -1.89 24.89
N PHE A 54 4.30 -2.43 23.67
CA PHE A 54 3.08 -2.83 22.98
C PHE A 54 2.76 -4.32 23.15
N LEU A 55 3.77 -5.14 23.45
CA LEU A 55 3.62 -6.60 23.58
C LEU A 55 3.59 -7.07 25.03
N GLN A 56 4.14 -6.31 25.98
CA GLN A 56 4.28 -6.72 27.38
C GLN A 56 2.95 -7.16 28.04
N ASN A 57 1.85 -6.49 27.70
CA ASN A 57 0.53 -6.75 28.32
C ASN A 57 -0.29 -7.85 27.62
N GLU A 58 0.18 -8.40 26.50
CA GLU A 58 -0.55 -9.44 25.77
C GLU A 58 -0.30 -10.84 26.36
N PRO A 59 -1.34 -11.68 26.50
CA PRO A 59 -1.19 -13.04 27.00
C PRO A 59 -0.44 -13.93 26.00
N SER A 60 0.45 -14.77 26.52
CA SER A 60 1.11 -15.82 25.72
C SER A 60 0.22 -17.06 25.62
N PRO A 61 0.09 -17.72 24.45
CA PRO A 61 0.75 -17.43 23.17
C PRO A 61 0.08 -16.28 22.40
N CYS A 62 0.88 -15.32 21.95
CA CYS A 62 0.40 -14.19 21.15
C CYS A 62 0.19 -14.64 19.71
N GLN A 63 -1.07 -14.63 19.25
CA GLN A 63 -1.41 -14.99 17.88
C GLN A 63 -0.78 -14.00 16.88
N PRO A 64 -0.32 -14.43 15.69
CA PRO A 64 0.29 -13.54 14.70
C PRO A 64 -0.57 -12.31 14.34
N ASN A 65 -1.90 -12.46 14.36
CA ASN A 65 -2.84 -11.35 14.13
C ASN A 65 -2.79 -10.28 15.23
N VAL A 66 -2.58 -10.68 16.49
CA VAL A 66 -2.44 -9.74 17.63
C VAL A 66 -1.11 -9.01 17.53
N ILE A 67 -0.04 -9.72 17.17
CA ILE A 67 1.27 -9.11 16.89
C ILE A 67 1.14 -8.06 15.77
N ARG A 68 0.49 -8.41 14.66
CA ARG A 68 0.22 -7.48 13.55
C ARG A 68 -0.52 -6.23 14.04
N ALA A 69 -1.58 -6.38 14.82
CA ALA A 69 -2.39 -5.27 15.31
C ALA A 69 -1.57 -4.33 16.22
N ARG A 70 -0.80 -4.89 17.15
CA ARG A 70 0.05 -4.11 18.08
C ARG A 70 1.20 -3.40 17.38
N MET A 71 1.84 -4.03 16.39
CA MET A 71 2.87 -3.36 15.59
C MET A 71 2.30 -2.22 14.74
N LYS A 72 1.10 -2.40 14.16
CA LYS A 72 0.39 -1.32 13.46
C LYS A 72 -0.03 -0.19 14.41
N GLU A 73 -0.46 -0.51 15.62
CA GLU A 73 -0.79 0.50 16.63
C GLU A 73 0.43 1.35 17.00
N LYS A 74 1.61 0.73 17.15
CA LYS A 74 2.86 1.47 17.34
C LYS A 74 3.13 2.41 16.17
N LEU A 75 3.07 1.90 14.93
CA LEU A 75 3.30 2.70 13.73
C LEU A 75 2.32 3.88 13.63
N ALA A 76 1.05 3.68 13.96
CA ALA A 76 0.06 4.74 13.99
C ALA A 76 0.37 5.81 15.05
N LYS A 77 0.79 5.42 16.26
CA LYS A 77 1.19 6.38 17.30
C LYS A 77 2.43 7.19 16.90
N GLU A 78 3.43 6.54 16.30
CA GLU A 78 4.61 7.22 15.76
C GLU A 78 4.22 8.20 14.64
N PHE A 79 3.33 7.78 13.73
CA PHE A 79 2.86 8.61 12.63
C PHE A 79 2.05 9.83 13.09
N GLU A 80 1.16 9.66 14.07
CA GLU A 80 0.42 10.77 14.67
C GLU A 80 1.35 11.71 15.46
N HIS A 81 2.37 11.18 16.13
CA HIS A 81 3.39 12.01 16.77
C HIS A 81 4.18 12.83 15.74
N MET A 82 4.54 12.25 14.59
CA MET A 82 5.19 12.98 13.50
C MET A 82 4.29 14.08 12.94
N LYS A 83 3.01 13.77 12.65
CA LYS A 83 2.02 14.76 12.19
C LYS A 83 1.84 15.90 13.19
N SER A 84 1.78 15.60 14.49
CA SER A 84 1.59 16.61 15.54
C SER A 84 2.76 17.61 15.66
N ASN A 85 3.95 17.21 15.22
CA ASN A 85 5.16 18.04 15.24
C ASN A 85 5.56 18.56 13.85
N ALA A 86 4.73 18.35 12.83
CA ALA A 86 5.02 18.75 11.46
C ALA A 86 4.63 20.21 11.21
N ALA A 87 5.45 20.92 10.42
CA ALA A 87 5.07 22.22 9.87
C ALA A 87 3.91 22.08 8.87
N PRO A 88 3.21 23.17 8.50
CA PRO A 88 2.01 23.07 7.65
C PRO A 88 2.21 22.33 6.31
N GLN A 89 3.36 22.49 5.65
CA GLN A 89 3.66 21.80 4.39
C GLN A 89 3.86 20.29 4.60
N LEU A 90 4.64 19.90 5.62
CA LEU A 90 4.85 18.51 5.99
C LEU A 90 3.56 17.87 6.52
N TYR A 91 2.75 18.60 7.29
CA TYR A 91 1.46 18.13 7.78
C TYR A 91 0.52 17.78 6.62
N ASN A 92 0.35 18.70 5.66
CA ASN A 92 -0.49 18.45 4.48
C ASN A 92 -0.01 17.23 3.68
N PHE A 93 1.32 17.06 3.57
CA PHE A 93 1.90 15.88 2.93
C PHE A 93 1.57 14.58 3.70
N LEU A 94 1.80 14.54 5.01
CA LEU A 94 1.50 13.37 5.84
C LEU A 94 0.00 13.08 5.89
N GLU A 95 -0.85 14.10 5.90
CA GLU A 95 -2.30 13.96 5.80
C GLU A 95 -2.70 13.33 4.47
N LYS A 96 -2.17 13.81 3.35
CA LYS A 96 -2.38 13.17 2.04
C LYS A 96 -1.88 11.74 2.01
N VAL A 97 -0.74 11.42 2.63
CA VAL A 97 -0.27 10.02 2.75
C VAL A 97 -1.26 9.17 3.56
N SER A 98 -1.88 9.72 4.61
CA SER A 98 -2.87 9.02 5.43
C SER A 98 -4.15 8.64 4.67
N HIS A 99 -4.52 9.41 3.63
CA HIS A 99 -5.70 9.13 2.80
C HIS A 99 -5.65 7.75 2.17
N LYS A 100 -4.47 7.20 1.85
CA LYS A 100 -4.32 5.82 1.36
C LYS A 100 -4.96 4.80 2.30
N TYR A 101 -4.68 4.93 3.59
CA TYR A 101 -5.19 4.02 4.63
C TYR A 101 -6.67 4.27 4.92
N MET A 102 -7.10 5.52 4.84
CA MET A 102 -8.51 5.88 4.98
C MET A 102 -9.34 5.27 3.85
N ILE A 103 -8.85 5.31 2.60
CA ILE A 103 -9.49 4.64 1.45
C ILE A 103 -9.62 3.14 1.73
N ASP A 104 -8.55 2.47 2.15
CA ASP A 104 -8.60 1.04 2.44
C ASP A 104 -9.60 0.71 3.55
N ASN A 105 -9.64 1.49 4.62
CA ASN A 105 -10.63 1.32 5.70
C ASN A 105 -12.07 1.52 5.20
N VAL A 106 -12.34 2.58 4.44
CA VAL A 106 -13.68 2.85 3.91
C VAL A 106 -14.13 1.75 2.96
N VAL A 107 -13.26 1.30 2.05
CA VAL A 107 -13.59 0.21 1.12
C VAL A 107 -13.83 -1.11 1.85
N ASN A 108 -13.00 -1.45 2.84
CA ASN A 108 -13.21 -2.66 3.65
C ASN A 108 -14.56 -2.61 4.38
N MET A 109 -14.95 -1.43 4.88
CA MET A 109 -16.26 -1.24 5.51
C MET A 109 -17.41 -1.40 4.51
N ILE A 110 -17.29 -0.83 3.30
CA ILE A 110 -18.26 -1.01 2.22
C ILE A 110 -18.40 -2.49 1.86
N GLU A 111 -17.29 -3.24 1.78
CA GLU A 111 -17.29 -4.67 1.50
C GLU A 111 -18.03 -5.48 2.58
N ILE A 112 -17.77 -5.19 3.86
CA ILE A 112 -18.46 -5.85 4.99
C ILE A 112 -19.96 -5.60 4.93
N ILE A 113 -20.37 -4.36 4.62
CA ILE A 113 -21.78 -3.97 4.52
C ILE A 113 -22.44 -4.64 3.31
N LYS A 114 -21.79 -4.65 2.13
CA LYS A 114 -22.28 -5.35 0.93
C LYS A 114 -22.48 -6.85 1.18
N ASN A 115 -21.55 -7.48 1.90
CA ASN A 115 -21.62 -8.91 2.22
C ASN A 115 -22.60 -9.25 3.37
N LYS A 116 -23.24 -8.26 4.00
CA LYS A 116 -24.18 -8.42 5.13
C LYS A 116 -23.59 -9.19 6.33
N ASP A 117 -22.27 -9.19 6.47
CA ASP A 117 -21.58 -9.90 7.56
C ASP A 117 -21.55 -9.04 8.84
N ILE A 118 -22.68 -8.95 9.54
CA ILE A 118 -22.83 -8.17 10.80
C ILE A 118 -21.80 -8.62 11.86
N ASN A 119 -21.47 -9.91 11.90
CA ASN A 119 -20.48 -10.46 12.83
C ASN A 119 -19.05 -10.01 12.50
N ARG A 120 -18.69 -9.90 11.21
CA ARG A 120 -17.40 -9.35 10.81
C ARG A 120 -17.32 -7.86 11.08
N LYS A 121 -18.42 -7.11 10.92
CA LYS A 121 -18.47 -5.67 11.23
C LYS A 121 -18.11 -5.36 12.68
N ARG A 122 -18.58 -6.18 13.63
CA ARG A 122 -18.30 -6.01 15.07
C ARG A 122 -16.89 -6.42 15.47
N GLN A 123 -16.24 -7.28 14.68
CA GLN A 123 -14.88 -7.77 14.92
C GLN A 123 -13.83 -7.03 14.09
N ALA A 124 -14.23 -6.32 13.03
CA ALA A 124 -13.35 -5.55 12.18
C ALA A 124 -12.81 -4.35 12.96
N GLN A 125 -11.56 -4.47 13.39
CA GLN A 125 -10.79 -3.31 13.85
C GLN A 125 -10.27 -2.58 12.61
N PRO A 126 -10.67 -1.31 12.40
CA PRO A 126 -10.11 -0.51 11.31
C PRO A 126 -8.60 -0.39 11.48
N ASP A 127 -7.87 -0.23 10.37
CA ASP A 127 -6.44 -0.02 10.45
C ASP A 127 -6.15 1.26 11.25
N PRO A 128 -5.37 1.19 12.34
CA PRO A 128 -5.04 2.35 13.16
C PRO A 128 -4.43 3.52 12.37
N LEU A 129 -3.71 3.25 11.27
CA LEU A 129 -3.11 4.30 10.43
C LEU A 129 -4.13 5.10 9.62
N GLY A 130 -5.28 4.48 9.32
CA GLY A 130 -6.38 5.09 8.56
C GLY A 130 -7.57 5.45 9.43
N TYR A 131 -7.38 5.56 10.76
CA TYR A 131 -8.46 5.91 11.67
C TYR A 131 -8.76 7.42 11.60
N PHE A 132 -10.03 7.76 11.46
CA PHE A 132 -10.50 9.14 11.46
C PHE A 132 -11.83 9.23 12.21
N ARG A 133 -12.17 10.41 12.72
CA ARG A 133 -13.36 10.60 13.58
C ARG A 133 -14.68 10.16 12.92
N GLY A 134 -14.82 10.38 11.61
CA GLY A 134 -16.00 9.96 10.84
C GLY A 134 -16.18 8.44 10.70
N ILE A 135 -15.16 7.63 11.00
CA ILE A 135 -15.24 6.16 10.86
C ILE A 135 -16.23 5.56 11.87
N GLU A 136 -16.43 6.22 13.01
CA GLU A 136 -17.44 5.82 13.99
C GLU A 136 -18.86 5.93 13.42
N GLY A 137 -19.12 6.91 12.54
CA GLY A 137 -20.39 7.04 11.84
C GLY A 137 -20.67 5.83 10.94
N ILE A 138 -19.64 5.37 10.21
CA ILE A 138 -19.70 4.20 9.33
C ILE A 138 -19.86 2.90 10.15
N LEU A 139 -19.19 2.80 11.29
CA LEU A 139 -19.30 1.64 12.19
C LEU A 139 -20.68 1.53 12.82
N ARG A 140 -21.32 2.66 13.18
CA ARG A 140 -22.67 2.72 13.75
C ARG A 140 -23.77 2.62 12.69
N PHE A 141 -23.43 2.65 11.41
CA PHE A 141 -24.38 2.54 10.31
C PHE A 141 -25.03 1.15 10.32
N GLU A 142 -26.32 1.04 10.60
CA GLU A 142 -27.04 -0.24 10.65
C GLU A 142 -27.97 -0.45 9.45
N SER A 143 -28.13 0.53 8.56
CA SER A 143 -28.94 0.38 7.35
C SER A 143 -28.22 -0.43 6.27
N ASP A 144 -29.01 -1.17 5.49
CA ASP A 144 -28.56 -1.90 4.29
C ASP A 144 -28.41 -0.98 3.07
N ASP A 145 -28.70 0.32 3.22
CA ASP A 145 -28.70 1.27 2.11
C ASP A 145 -27.30 1.84 1.86
N ILE A 146 -26.68 1.38 0.77
CA ILE A 146 -25.37 1.83 0.34
C ILE A 146 -25.40 3.33 -0.04
N ALA A 147 -26.56 3.88 -0.45
CA ALA A 147 -26.71 5.29 -0.79
C ALA A 147 -26.51 6.22 0.42
N GLU A 148 -27.13 5.90 1.56
CA GLU A 148 -26.95 6.63 2.81
C GLU A 148 -25.51 6.51 3.31
N LEU A 149 -24.89 5.32 3.17
CA LEU A 149 -23.48 5.12 3.51
C LEU A 149 -22.58 6.05 2.69
N TYR A 150 -22.81 6.17 1.38
CA TYR A 150 -22.03 7.09 0.54
C TYR A 150 -22.22 8.54 0.94
N GLN A 151 -23.42 8.97 1.32
CA GLN A 151 -23.63 10.33 1.83
C GLN A 151 -22.82 10.58 3.11
N ILE A 152 -22.81 9.63 4.04
CA ILE A 152 -21.99 9.71 5.26
C ILE A 152 -20.51 9.78 4.89
N VAL A 153 -20.05 8.95 3.95
CA VAL A 153 -18.65 8.97 3.49
C VAL A 153 -18.30 10.32 2.84
N LEU A 154 -19.16 10.86 1.99
CA LEU A 154 -18.93 12.12 1.30
C LEU A 154 -18.90 13.33 2.24
N ILE A 155 -19.70 13.31 3.31
CA ILE A 155 -19.82 14.44 4.24
C ILE A 155 -18.75 14.38 5.33
N ASP A 156 -18.51 13.20 5.91
CA ASP A 156 -17.74 13.06 7.16
C ASP A 156 -16.29 12.58 6.94
N THR A 157 -15.85 12.40 5.70
CA THR A 157 -14.50 11.87 5.41
C THR A 157 -13.69 12.75 4.47
N PRO A 158 -12.38 12.93 4.73
CA PRO A 158 -11.49 13.71 3.86
C PRO A 158 -11.19 12.99 2.53
N VAL A 159 -11.61 11.73 2.39
CA VAL A 159 -11.54 10.97 1.13
C VAL A 159 -12.79 11.17 0.27
N GLY A 160 -13.80 11.90 0.77
CA GLY A 160 -15.05 12.21 0.05
C GLY A 160 -14.82 12.85 -1.32
N ASP A 161 -13.81 13.71 -1.44
CA ASP A 161 -13.44 14.33 -2.72
C ASP A 161 -13.11 13.29 -3.81
N TYR A 162 -12.44 12.19 -3.45
CA TYR A 162 -12.12 11.10 -4.39
C TYR A 162 -13.37 10.34 -4.82
N PHE A 163 -14.29 10.09 -3.89
CA PHE A 163 -15.58 9.48 -4.20
C PHE A 163 -16.42 10.37 -5.09
N GLN A 164 -16.42 11.69 -4.86
CA GLN A 164 -17.13 12.64 -5.73
C GLN A 164 -16.57 12.63 -7.16
N ARG A 165 -15.24 12.66 -7.31
CA ARG A 165 -14.61 12.59 -8.65
C ARG A 165 -14.95 11.26 -9.34
N LEU A 166 -14.94 10.15 -8.62
CA LEU A 166 -15.35 8.85 -9.15
C LEU A 166 -16.81 8.85 -9.61
N LEU A 167 -17.71 9.45 -8.83
CA LEU A 167 -19.11 9.63 -9.20
C LEU A 167 -19.25 10.44 -10.50
N GLU A 168 -18.52 11.54 -10.60
CA GLU A 168 -18.51 12.39 -11.79
C GLU A 168 -17.98 11.64 -13.02
N ASP A 169 -16.93 10.82 -12.87
CA ASP A 169 -16.37 10.03 -13.97
C ASP A 169 -17.33 8.94 -14.45
N ILE A 170 -18.04 8.27 -13.54
CA ILE A 170 -19.10 7.30 -13.89
C ILE A 170 -20.25 8.00 -14.63
N ILE A 171 -20.65 9.19 -14.17
CA ILE A 171 -21.70 9.98 -14.83
C ILE A 171 -21.26 10.43 -16.22
N LYS A 172 -20.00 10.85 -16.40
CA LYS A 172 -19.44 11.28 -17.69
C LYS A 172 -19.26 10.11 -18.67
N ALA A 173 -18.79 8.95 -18.20
CA ALA A 173 -18.60 7.76 -19.02
C ALA A 173 -19.94 7.17 -19.49
N GLY A 174 -20.96 7.20 -18.63
CA GLY A 174 -22.32 6.77 -18.95
C GLY A 174 -23.15 7.83 -19.67
N ALA A 175 -22.60 8.45 -20.72
CA ALA A 175 -23.21 9.54 -21.49
C ALA A 175 -24.66 9.25 -21.96
N MET A 176 -25.61 9.46 -21.06
CA MET A 176 -27.03 9.63 -21.32
C MET A 176 -27.58 10.59 -20.25
N GLN A 177 -27.89 11.79 -20.70
CA GLN A 177 -28.62 12.80 -19.96
C GLN A 177 -29.91 12.16 -19.41
N ASN A 178 -30.15 12.28 -18.10
CA ASN A 178 -31.32 11.78 -17.36
C ASN A 178 -31.19 10.36 -16.77
N ARG A 179 -30.30 10.19 -15.79
CA ARG A 179 -30.49 9.16 -14.76
C ARG A 179 -30.70 9.80 -13.40
N SER A 180 -31.56 9.17 -12.61
CA SER A 180 -31.82 9.58 -11.23
C SER A 180 -30.57 9.31 -10.37
N ILE A 181 -30.40 10.04 -9.28
CA ILE A 181 -29.32 9.81 -8.30
C ILE A 181 -29.32 8.33 -7.83
N GLU A 182 -30.51 7.71 -7.80
CA GLU A 182 -30.71 6.30 -7.45
C GLU A 182 -30.09 5.33 -8.46
N ASP A 183 -30.08 5.64 -9.75
CA ASP A 183 -29.47 4.77 -10.78
C ASP A 183 -27.94 4.82 -10.72
N VAL A 184 -27.36 5.97 -10.38
CA VAL A 184 -25.91 6.13 -10.14
C VAL A 184 -25.51 5.30 -8.93
N HIS A 185 -26.31 5.36 -7.86
CA HIS A 185 -26.10 4.55 -6.65
C HIS A 185 -26.19 3.04 -6.92
N ARG A 186 -27.09 2.60 -7.81
CA ARG A 186 -27.15 1.19 -8.24
C ARG A 186 -25.91 0.76 -9.02
N GLN A 187 -25.42 1.57 -9.95
CA GLN A 187 -24.19 1.24 -10.67
C GLN A 187 -22.96 1.14 -9.75
N LEU A 188 -22.89 1.94 -8.68
CA LEU A 188 -21.85 1.81 -7.66
C LEU A 188 -22.04 0.61 -6.73
N ALA A 189 -23.28 0.18 -6.52
CA ALA A 189 -23.56 -1.07 -5.83
C ALA A 189 -23.02 -2.26 -6.65
N ASP A 190 -23.08 -2.19 -7.97
CA ASP A 190 -22.57 -3.23 -8.88
C ASP A 190 -21.03 -3.23 -9.02
N ILE A 191 -20.35 -2.11 -8.75
CA ILE A 191 -18.88 -2.06 -8.77
C ILE A 191 -18.30 -2.93 -7.64
N THR A 192 -17.34 -3.79 -7.99
CA THR A 192 -16.64 -4.61 -7.01
C THR A 192 -15.80 -3.74 -6.08
N PRO A 193 -15.73 -4.04 -4.77
CA PRO A 193 -14.92 -3.28 -3.82
C PRO A 193 -13.45 -3.14 -4.23
N GLU A 194 -12.89 -4.12 -4.93
CA GLU A 194 -11.51 -4.07 -5.42
C GLU A 194 -11.31 -3.05 -6.54
N VAL A 195 -12.25 -2.97 -7.51
CA VAL A 195 -12.22 -1.94 -8.56
C VAL A 195 -12.38 -0.55 -7.96
N LEU A 196 -13.24 -0.42 -6.94
CA LEU A 196 -13.38 0.82 -6.17
C LEU A 196 -12.07 1.21 -5.47
N ARG A 197 -11.40 0.26 -4.80
CA ARG A 197 -10.10 0.47 -4.14
C ARG A 197 -9.05 0.96 -5.13
N ILE A 198 -8.93 0.30 -6.28
CA ILE A 198 -7.98 0.65 -7.34
C ILE A 198 -8.27 2.06 -7.87
N SER A 199 -9.53 2.36 -8.19
CA SER A 199 -9.92 3.66 -8.74
C SER A 199 -9.62 4.82 -7.79
N LEU A 200 -9.95 4.65 -6.50
CA LEU A 200 -9.67 5.67 -5.47
C LEU A 200 -8.17 5.83 -5.22
N LYS A 201 -7.42 4.72 -5.19
CA LYS A 201 -5.95 4.77 -5.05
C LYS A 201 -5.28 5.46 -6.22
N LYS A 202 -5.80 5.29 -7.44
CA LYS A 202 -5.34 6.02 -8.63
C LYS A 202 -5.48 7.53 -8.42
N MET A 203 -6.69 8.00 -8.07
CA MET A 203 -6.94 9.44 -7.87
C MET A 203 -6.10 10.01 -6.73
N TRP A 204 -5.93 9.24 -5.65
CA TRP A 204 -5.05 9.60 -4.54
C TRP A 204 -3.59 9.76 -5.00
N LEU A 205 -3.10 8.85 -5.84
CA LEU A 205 -1.72 8.87 -6.32
C LEU A 205 -1.44 10.06 -7.26
N GLU A 206 -2.42 10.41 -8.11
CA GLU A 206 -2.38 11.60 -8.97
C GLU A 206 -2.33 12.89 -8.13
N ASP A 207 -3.22 13.01 -7.14
CA ASP A 207 -3.22 14.13 -6.20
C ASP A 207 -1.91 14.23 -5.40
N LEU A 208 -1.36 13.09 -4.95
CA LEU A 208 -0.10 13.05 -4.22
C LEU A 208 1.07 13.50 -5.10
N PHE A 209 1.05 13.14 -6.38
CA PHE A 209 2.04 13.60 -7.36
C PHE A 209 1.95 15.12 -7.60
N ASP A 210 0.74 15.67 -7.67
CA ASP A 210 0.55 17.12 -7.83
C ASP A 210 0.97 17.90 -6.59
N LEU A 211 0.70 17.37 -5.39
CA LEU A 211 1.23 17.92 -4.16
C LEU A 211 2.77 17.87 -4.15
N ALA A 212 3.37 16.75 -4.57
CA ALA A 212 4.81 16.58 -4.63
C ALA A 212 5.50 17.62 -5.54
N LYS A 213 4.84 18.05 -6.62
CA LYS A 213 5.37 19.10 -7.52
C LYS A 213 5.46 20.48 -6.87
N GLN A 214 4.64 20.74 -5.84
CA GLN A 214 4.58 22.01 -5.12
C GLN A 214 5.61 22.08 -3.98
N LEU A 215 6.25 20.96 -3.65
CA LEU A 215 7.26 20.88 -2.61
C LEU A 215 8.62 21.44 -3.08
N ASN A 216 9.53 21.58 -2.12
CA ASN A 216 10.95 21.89 -2.32
C ASN A 216 11.61 20.99 -3.37
N GLY A 217 12.61 21.52 -4.08
CA GLY A 217 13.16 20.90 -5.29
C GLY A 217 13.67 19.47 -5.08
N ILE A 218 14.39 19.22 -3.97
CA ILE A 218 14.93 17.90 -3.63
C ILE A 218 13.81 16.92 -3.26
N SER A 219 12.84 17.35 -2.44
CA SER A 219 11.67 16.52 -2.13
C SER A 219 10.90 16.17 -3.38
N LYS A 220 10.71 17.13 -4.29
CA LYS A 220 10.02 16.91 -5.55
C LYS A 220 10.70 15.82 -6.36
N GLU A 221 12.02 15.86 -6.52
CA GLU A 221 12.75 14.85 -7.31
C GLU A 221 12.63 13.45 -6.70
N ILE A 222 12.93 13.32 -5.41
CA ILE A 222 12.90 12.01 -4.72
C ILE A 222 11.47 11.49 -4.65
N LEU A 223 10.52 12.30 -4.19
CA LEU A 223 9.15 11.87 -4.01
C LEU A 223 8.47 11.60 -5.35
N ALA A 224 8.77 12.37 -6.40
CA ALA A 224 8.29 12.07 -7.75
C ALA A 224 8.81 10.72 -8.25
N ASP A 225 10.08 10.38 -8.01
CA ASP A 225 10.60 9.05 -8.38
C ASP A 225 9.88 7.93 -7.63
N LEU A 226 9.67 8.09 -6.32
CA LEU A 226 8.96 7.10 -5.49
C LEU A 226 7.49 6.94 -5.91
N ILE A 227 6.78 8.04 -6.17
CA ILE A 227 5.37 8.02 -6.59
C ILE A 227 5.22 7.43 -7.99
N LYS A 228 6.10 7.81 -8.94
CA LYS A 228 6.10 7.23 -10.29
C LYS A 228 6.32 5.73 -10.26
N PHE A 229 7.25 5.28 -9.41
CA PHE A 229 7.47 3.85 -9.20
C PHE A 229 6.22 3.13 -8.67
N GLU A 230 5.53 3.70 -7.68
CA GLU A 230 4.28 3.12 -7.16
C GLU A 230 3.16 3.10 -8.21
N ALA A 231 3.09 4.13 -9.06
CA ALA A 231 2.13 4.21 -10.17
C ALA A 231 2.41 3.17 -11.26
N ASP A 232 3.68 2.98 -11.62
CA ASP A 232 4.10 1.96 -12.58
C ASP A 232 3.86 0.55 -12.02
N CYS A 233 4.18 0.30 -10.75
CA CYS A 233 3.85 -0.97 -10.07
C CYS A 233 2.35 -1.26 -10.07
N MET A 234 1.52 -0.25 -9.73
CA MET A 234 0.07 -0.37 -9.77
C MET A 234 -0.43 -0.69 -11.18
N THR A 235 0.10 -0.01 -12.20
CA THR A 235 -0.23 -0.27 -13.61
C THR A 235 0.12 -1.70 -14.01
N ILE A 236 1.34 -2.15 -13.71
CA ILE A 236 1.80 -3.51 -14.02
C ILE A 236 0.94 -4.54 -13.29
N GLN A 237 0.59 -4.31 -12.02
CA GLN A 237 -0.23 -5.23 -11.24
C GLN A 237 -1.66 -5.35 -11.79
N ILE A 238 -2.26 -4.23 -12.19
CA ILE A 238 -3.60 -4.21 -12.81
C ILE A 238 -3.57 -5.02 -14.11
N ILE A 239 -2.57 -4.79 -14.96
CA ILE A 239 -2.45 -5.50 -16.24
C ILE A 239 -2.22 -7.00 -15.98
N TYR A 240 -1.30 -7.35 -15.08
CA TYR A 240 -0.99 -8.73 -14.71
C TYR A 240 -2.24 -9.47 -14.20
N ASN A 241 -2.97 -8.90 -13.25
CA ASN A 241 -4.19 -9.51 -12.71
C ASN A 241 -5.32 -9.58 -13.76
N SER A 242 -5.37 -8.62 -14.68
CA SER A 242 -6.38 -8.60 -15.74
C SER A 242 -6.12 -9.61 -16.87
N ILE A 243 -4.91 -10.18 -16.97
CA ILE A 243 -4.61 -11.27 -17.91
C ILE A 243 -5.37 -12.53 -17.49
N SER A 244 -5.43 -12.82 -16.18
CA SER A 244 -6.18 -13.95 -15.61
C SER A 244 -7.69 -13.76 -15.61
N ASN A 245 -8.20 -12.53 -15.78
CA ASN A 245 -9.64 -12.24 -15.71
C ASN A 245 -10.26 -12.21 -17.13
N GLU A 246 -11.06 -13.23 -17.46
CA GLU A 246 -11.69 -13.40 -18.76
C GLU A 246 -12.58 -12.22 -19.21
N GLU A 247 -13.17 -11.47 -18.27
CA GLU A 247 -14.03 -10.32 -18.59
C GLU A 247 -13.21 -9.07 -18.94
N LEU A 248 -12.15 -8.79 -18.17
CA LEU A 248 -11.27 -7.63 -18.40
C LEU A 248 -10.26 -7.87 -19.53
N ASN A 249 -10.05 -9.12 -19.93
CA ASN A 249 -9.17 -9.48 -21.02
C ASN A 249 -9.85 -9.36 -22.41
N LYS A 250 -11.12 -8.95 -22.49
CA LYS A 250 -11.80 -8.69 -23.77
C LYS A 250 -11.24 -7.44 -24.45
N PRO A 251 -11.03 -7.42 -25.79
CA PRO A 251 -10.41 -6.29 -26.50
C PRO A 251 -11.04 -4.92 -26.22
N ALA A 252 -12.38 -4.86 -26.08
CA ALA A 252 -13.09 -3.62 -25.76
C ALA A 252 -12.85 -3.15 -24.31
N ALA A 253 -12.83 -4.06 -23.34
CA ALA A 253 -12.58 -3.77 -21.92
C ALA A 253 -11.11 -3.40 -21.65
N ARG A 254 -10.18 -3.91 -22.46
CA ARG A 254 -8.76 -3.53 -22.41
C ARG A 254 -8.51 -2.06 -22.75
N GLU A 255 -9.24 -1.52 -23.73
CA GLU A 255 -9.05 -0.14 -24.20
C GLU A 255 -9.84 0.88 -23.38
N THR A 256 -10.89 0.44 -22.66
CA THR A 256 -11.79 1.32 -21.89
C THR A 256 -11.61 1.13 -20.39
N ASP A 257 -12.04 0.00 -19.83
CA ASP A 257 -12.06 -0.25 -18.39
C ASP A 257 -10.66 -0.36 -17.78
N ARG A 258 -9.75 -1.11 -18.42
CA ARG A 258 -8.36 -1.26 -17.94
C ARG A 258 -7.62 0.08 -17.98
N LYS A 259 -7.81 0.85 -19.05
CA LYS A 259 -7.22 2.19 -19.18
C LYS A 259 -7.73 3.14 -18.10
N ALA A 260 -9.03 3.06 -17.77
CA ALA A 260 -9.62 3.87 -16.71
C ALA A 260 -9.01 3.58 -15.32
N LEU A 261 -8.55 2.35 -15.06
CA LEU A 261 -7.94 1.94 -13.79
C LEU A 261 -6.45 2.28 -13.66
N CYS A 262 -5.73 2.41 -14.76
CA CYS A 262 -4.30 2.75 -14.74
C CYS A 262 -4.07 4.23 -14.36
N PRO A 263 -3.17 4.54 -13.41
CA PRO A 263 -2.81 5.92 -13.08
C PRO A 263 -2.22 6.69 -14.27
N ASN A 264 -2.52 7.98 -14.39
CA ASN A 264 -1.95 8.87 -15.42
C ASN A 264 -0.60 9.47 -14.99
N VAL A 265 0.17 8.75 -14.18
CA VAL A 265 1.45 9.15 -13.60
C VAL A 265 2.40 7.97 -13.68
N GLY A 266 3.68 8.21 -13.91
CA GLY A 266 4.68 7.14 -13.98
C GLY A 266 5.80 7.44 -14.95
N TYR A 267 6.70 6.47 -15.14
CA TYR A 267 7.59 6.45 -16.30
C TYR A 267 6.92 5.80 -17.50
N LEU A 268 5.90 4.96 -17.28
CA LEU A 268 5.15 4.28 -18.33
C LEU A 268 4.12 5.19 -19.03
N TYR A 269 3.73 6.29 -18.38
CA TYR A 269 2.83 7.30 -18.94
C TYR A 269 3.61 8.51 -19.48
N PRO A 270 3.26 9.07 -20.67
CA PRO A 270 2.16 8.70 -21.56
C PRO A 270 2.54 7.76 -22.72
N GLU A 271 3.84 7.55 -22.99
CA GLU A 271 4.29 6.94 -24.24
C GLU A 271 3.96 5.44 -24.37
N TYR A 272 4.00 4.69 -23.26
CA TYR A 272 3.78 3.24 -23.26
C TYR A 272 2.36 2.83 -22.88
N GLU A 273 1.51 3.79 -22.48
CA GLU A 273 0.13 3.55 -22.06
C GLU A 273 -0.68 2.77 -23.13
N ALA A 274 -0.56 3.18 -24.39
CA ALA A 274 -1.28 2.53 -25.51
C ALA A 274 -0.78 1.11 -25.81
N GLN A 275 0.48 0.80 -25.50
CA GLN A 275 1.05 -0.54 -25.66
C GLN A 275 0.63 -1.44 -24.49
N LEU A 276 0.65 -0.88 -23.29
CA LEU A 276 0.24 -1.54 -22.05
C LEU A 276 -1.26 -1.87 -22.03
N SER A 277 -2.11 -0.97 -22.53
CA SER A 277 -3.55 -1.22 -22.63
C SER A 277 -3.85 -2.40 -23.56
N ARG A 278 -3.06 -2.56 -24.64
CA ARG A 278 -3.21 -3.63 -25.63
C ARG A 278 -2.57 -4.96 -25.24
N ALA A 279 -1.84 -5.02 -24.13
CA ALA A 279 -1.19 -6.25 -23.67
C ALA A 279 -2.23 -7.34 -23.37
N PHE A 280 -2.03 -8.54 -23.93
CA PHE A 280 -2.94 -9.68 -23.76
C PHE A 280 -2.31 -10.84 -23.00
N ASP A 281 -0.99 -10.99 -23.14
CA ASP A 281 -0.18 -12.01 -22.48
C ASP A 281 1.05 -11.38 -21.79
N ILE A 282 1.68 -12.12 -20.88
CA ILE A 282 2.90 -11.69 -20.20
C ILE A 282 4.03 -11.33 -21.18
N THR A 283 4.10 -11.99 -22.34
CA THR A 283 5.09 -11.70 -23.39
C THR A 283 4.87 -10.31 -23.99
N THR A 284 3.62 -9.93 -24.22
CA THR A 284 3.29 -8.58 -24.72
C THR A 284 3.50 -7.51 -23.66
N LEU A 285 3.26 -7.83 -22.39
CA LEU A 285 3.58 -6.96 -21.26
C LEU A 285 5.10 -6.74 -21.14
N ARG A 286 5.91 -7.82 -21.28
CA ARG A 286 7.37 -7.73 -21.29
C ARG A 286 7.90 -6.87 -22.43
N ALA A 287 7.33 -7.01 -23.63
CA ALA A 287 7.69 -6.19 -24.79
C ALA A 287 7.33 -4.71 -24.59
N ALA A 288 6.15 -4.42 -24.02
CA ALA A 288 5.71 -3.05 -23.76
C ALA A 288 6.62 -2.30 -22.75
N VAL A 289 7.33 -3.04 -21.91
CA VAL A 289 8.20 -2.47 -20.87
C VAL A 289 9.70 -2.63 -21.20
N GLU A 290 10.04 -3.11 -22.41
CA GLU A 290 11.41 -3.40 -22.84
C GLU A 290 12.36 -2.18 -22.82
N SER A 291 11.82 -0.97 -22.83
CA SER A 291 12.63 0.25 -22.76
C SER A 291 13.15 0.56 -21.35
N PHE A 292 12.65 -0.13 -20.31
CA PHE A 292 13.01 0.11 -18.91
C PHE A 292 13.72 -1.10 -18.30
N PRO A 293 15.06 -1.06 -18.13
CA PRO A 293 15.84 -2.19 -17.62
C PRO A 293 15.34 -2.72 -16.27
N LEU A 294 14.95 -1.81 -15.37
CA LEU A 294 14.45 -2.14 -14.04
C LEU A 294 13.20 -3.04 -14.11
N TYR A 295 12.23 -2.68 -14.93
CA TYR A 295 10.96 -3.40 -15.03
C TYR A 295 11.05 -4.67 -15.89
N ILE A 296 11.97 -4.72 -16.85
CA ILE A 296 12.28 -5.97 -17.58
C ILE A 296 12.82 -7.01 -16.61
N GLU A 297 13.78 -6.63 -15.77
CA GLU A 297 14.36 -7.55 -14.79
C GLU A 297 13.28 -8.03 -13.81
N MET A 298 12.34 -7.17 -13.44
CA MET A 298 11.17 -7.58 -12.67
C MET A 298 10.39 -8.67 -13.40
N LEU A 299 9.91 -8.37 -14.61
CA LEU A 299 8.99 -9.23 -15.34
C LEU A 299 9.66 -10.53 -15.85
N ARG A 300 10.99 -10.57 -15.97
CA ARG A 300 11.74 -11.77 -16.36
C ARG A 300 11.61 -12.89 -15.34
N ASN A 301 11.56 -12.55 -14.05
CA ASN A 301 11.54 -13.52 -12.96
C ASN A 301 10.11 -13.89 -12.49
N VAL A 302 9.09 -13.28 -13.09
CA VAL A 302 7.68 -13.47 -12.74
C VAL A 302 7.12 -14.71 -13.43
N ALA A 303 6.38 -15.52 -12.68
CA ALA A 303 5.62 -16.65 -13.21
C ALA A 303 4.51 -16.19 -14.16
N ASP A 304 4.29 -16.94 -15.25
CA ASP A 304 3.19 -16.64 -16.17
C ASP A 304 1.84 -16.88 -15.48
N PRO A 305 0.96 -15.87 -15.38
CA PRO A 305 -0.34 -16.00 -14.73
C PRO A 305 -1.29 -16.93 -15.51
N ALA A 306 -0.99 -17.25 -16.77
CA ALA A 306 -1.75 -18.20 -17.57
C ALA A 306 -1.27 -19.65 -17.41
N ASN A 307 -0.13 -19.88 -16.75
CA ASN A 307 0.45 -21.20 -16.57
C ASN A 307 0.42 -21.63 -15.09
N GLU A 308 -0.56 -22.47 -14.74
CA GLU A 308 -0.75 -22.96 -13.36
C GLU A 308 0.47 -23.73 -12.81
N GLU A 309 1.27 -24.37 -13.67
CA GLU A 309 2.49 -25.08 -13.24
C GLU A 309 3.60 -24.11 -12.81
N GLU A 310 3.71 -22.96 -13.47
CA GLU A 310 4.70 -21.94 -13.09
C GLU A 310 4.24 -21.13 -11.88
N MET A 311 2.94 -20.92 -11.72
CA MET A 311 2.37 -20.19 -10.59
C MET A 311 2.44 -21.00 -9.29
N ASN A 312 2.37 -22.33 -9.38
CA ASN A 312 2.51 -23.23 -8.24
C ASN A 312 3.97 -23.66 -7.97
N ASP A 313 4.94 -23.21 -8.77
CA ASP A 313 6.35 -23.53 -8.56
C ASP A 313 6.90 -22.75 -7.35
N PRO A 314 7.24 -23.41 -6.22
CA PRO A 314 7.77 -22.75 -5.04
C PRO A 314 9.17 -22.17 -5.24
N SER A 315 9.80 -22.37 -6.41
CA SER A 315 11.08 -21.78 -6.78
C SER A 315 10.97 -20.42 -7.45
N ARG A 316 9.79 -20.05 -7.99
CA ARG A 316 9.57 -18.76 -8.64
C ARG A 316 9.01 -17.74 -7.66
N LYS A 317 9.48 -16.49 -7.78
CA LYS A 317 8.98 -15.38 -6.98
C LYS A 317 7.69 -14.85 -7.58
N THR A 318 6.75 -14.47 -6.72
CA THR A 318 5.54 -13.78 -7.17
C THR A 318 5.90 -12.37 -7.65
N LEU A 319 5.03 -11.78 -8.47
CA LEU A 319 5.18 -10.39 -8.92
C LEU A 319 5.28 -9.43 -7.73
N ASP A 320 4.41 -9.62 -6.73
CA ASP A 320 4.40 -8.84 -5.50
C ASP A 320 5.75 -8.90 -4.77
N ASP A 321 6.35 -10.10 -4.63
CA ASP A 321 7.64 -10.27 -3.94
C ASP A 321 8.77 -9.49 -4.62
N ILE A 322 8.79 -9.50 -5.96
CA ILE A 322 9.79 -8.79 -6.76
C ILE A 322 9.58 -7.27 -6.65
N MET A 323 8.33 -6.82 -6.71
CA MET A 323 7.99 -5.41 -6.51
C MET A 323 8.39 -4.93 -5.11
N TYR A 324 8.17 -5.75 -4.07
CA TYR A 324 8.60 -5.43 -2.71
C TYR A 324 10.12 -5.36 -2.59
N GLU A 325 10.87 -6.31 -3.17
CA GLU A 325 12.34 -6.28 -3.13
C GLU A 325 12.91 -4.98 -3.72
N ILE A 326 12.39 -4.56 -4.88
CA ILE A 326 12.86 -3.33 -5.53
C ILE A 326 12.34 -2.08 -4.83
N GLY A 327 11.10 -2.12 -4.34
CA GLY A 327 10.53 -1.06 -3.52
C GLY A 327 11.38 -0.79 -2.29
N ILE A 328 11.77 -1.81 -1.54
CA ILE A 328 12.61 -1.68 -0.34
C ILE A 328 13.97 -1.06 -0.68
N LYS A 329 14.58 -1.45 -1.81
CA LYS A 329 15.83 -0.83 -2.30
C LYS A 329 15.64 0.66 -2.56
N LYS A 330 14.61 1.05 -3.33
CA LYS A 330 14.30 2.45 -3.63
C LYS A 330 13.97 3.26 -2.37
N TYR A 331 13.15 2.74 -1.47
CA TYR A 331 12.81 3.41 -0.21
C TYR A 331 14.03 3.53 0.71
N SER A 332 14.92 2.53 0.74
CA SER A 332 16.14 2.60 1.54
C SER A 332 17.10 3.67 1.01
N LEU A 333 17.29 3.75 -0.31
CA LEU A 333 18.12 4.78 -0.97
C LEU A 333 17.58 6.21 -0.73
N ALA A 334 16.26 6.35 -0.52
CA ALA A 334 15.68 7.65 -0.17
C ALA A 334 16.22 8.20 1.17
N PHE A 335 16.83 7.39 2.04
CA PHE A 335 17.43 7.89 3.28
C PHE A 335 18.86 8.44 3.13
N ASP A 336 19.50 8.25 1.96
CA ASP A 336 20.88 8.71 1.72
C ASP A 336 20.96 10.21 1.43
N GLN A 337 19.89 10.80 0.90
CA GLN A 337 19.79 12.25 0.74
C GLN A 337 19.24 12.90 2.02
N GLN A 338 19.41 14.22 2.17
CA GLN A 338 18.98 15.01 3.34
C GLN A 338 18.09 16.19 2.93
N PHE A 339 17.29 16.70 3.85
CA PHE A 339 16.44 17.89 3.67
C PHE A 339 15.29 17.69 2.67
N HIS A 340 14.62 16.54 2.76
CA HIS A 340 13.51 16.21 1.88
C HIS A 340 12.40 15.41 2.58
N TYR A 341 11.18 15.46 2.06
CA TYR A 341 10.02 14.77 2.62
C TYR A 341 9.89 13.30 2.20
N GLY A 342 10.65 12.88 1.17
CA GLY A 342 10.69 11.47 0.72
C GLY A 342 11.07 10.47 1.82
N CYS A 343 11.83 10.88 2.84
CA CYS A 343 12.20 10.00 3.96
C CYS A 343 11.00 9.60 4.83
N PHE A 344 9.99 10.46 4.96
CA PHE A 344 8.73 10.16 5.68
C PHE A 344 7.91 9.12 4.94
N TYR A 345 7.82 9.24 3.62
CA TYR A 345 7.15 8.25 2.80
C TYR A 345 7.85 6.90 2.86
N ALA A 346 9.17 6.91 2.66
CA ALA A 346 10.00 5.71 2.68
C ALA A 346 9.95 5.01 4.05
N TYR A 347 10.01 5.75 5.16
CA TYR A 347 9.89 5.20 6.51
C TYR A 347 8.60 4.38 6.67
N LEU A 348 7.47 4.96 6.28
CA LEU A 348 6.17 4.31 6.42
C LEU A 348 6.11 3.01 5.63
N LYS A 349 6.55 3.03 4.37
CA LYS A 349 6.61 1.84 3.50
C LYS A 349 7.54 0.75 4.03
N LEU A 350 8.70 1.13 4.53
CA LEU A 350 9.66 0.19 5.10
C LEU A 350 9.12 -0.43 6.39
N LYS A 351 8.44 0.35 7.25
CA LYS A 351 7.81 -0.18 8.46
C LYS A 351 6.66 -1.13 8.17
N GLU A 352 5.84 -0.85 7.15
CA GLU A 352 4.83 -1.82 6.69
C GLU A 352 5.44 -3.15 6.26
N GLN A 353 6.60 -3.09 5.58
CA GLN A 353 7.31 -4.28 5.16
C GLN A 353 7.90 -5.04 6.36
N GLU A 354 8.47 -4.33 7.33
CA GLU A 354 8.94 -4.93 8.59
C GLU A 354 7.82 -5.70 9.29
N ILE A 355 6.63 -5.08 9.41
CA ILE A 355 5.45 -5.73 10.00
C ILE A 355 5.06 -6.99 9.22
N ARG A 356 5.05 -6.91 7.87
CA ARG A 356 4.73 -8.08 7.03
C ARG A 356 5.74 -9.22 7.22
N ASN A 357 7.03 -8.91 7.24
CA ASN A 357 8.08 -9.92 7.43
C ASN A 357 7.98 -10.58 8.80
N THR A 358 7.78 -9.78 9.86
CA THR A 358 7.66 -10.30 11.23
C THR A 358 6.43 -11.18 11.37
N VAL A 359 5.28 -10.77 10.84
CA VAL A 359 4.06 -11.58 10.91
C VAL A 359 4.20 -12.86 10.08
N TRP A 360 4.81 -12.81 8.89
CA TRP A 360 5.10 -14.00 8.11
C TRP A 360 5.93 -15.00 8.91
N LEU A 361 7.00 -14.56 9.57
CA LEU A 361 7.82 -15.42 10.42
C LEU A 361 7.03 -16.00 11.60
N CYS A 362 6.22 -15.18 12.27
CA CYS A 362 5.35 -15.67 13.35
C CYS A 362 4.33 -16.70 12.84
N GLU A 363 3.77 -16.53 11.65
CA GLU A 363 2.88 -17.52 11.01
C GLU A 363 3.63 -18.82 10.71
N MET A 364 4.86 -18.75 10.18
CA MET A 364 5.69 -19.94 9.91
C MET A 364 6.04 -20.69 11.22
N VAL A 365 6.38 -19.97 12.30
CA VAL A 365 6.62 -20.54 13.63
C VAL A 365 5.34 -21.19 14.18
N SER A 366 4.20 -20.51 14.03
CA SER A 366 2.90 -21.05 14.49
C SER A 366 2.47 -22.31 13.73
N MET A 367 2.80 -22.41 12.44
CA MET A 367 2.50 -23.58 11.61
C MET A 367 3.50 -24.73 11.79
N GLN A 368 4.60 -24.51 12.53
CA GLN A 368 5.69 -25.48 12.72
C GLN A 368 6.22 -26.05 11.40
N LEU A 369 6.31 -25.20 10.37
CA LEU A 369 6.81 -25.60 9.06
C LEU A 369 8.27 -26.09 9.14
N ASN A 370 8.60 -27.09 8.32
CA ASN A 370 9.96 -27.61 8.25
C ASN A 370 10.95 -26.48 7.94
N ARG A 371 12.01 -26.35 8.74
CA ARG A 371 13.01 -25.27 8.61
C ARG A 371 13.82 -25.29 7.31
N GLN A 372 13.72 -26.37 6.53
CA GLN A 372 14.31 -26.51 5.20
C GLN A 372 13.43 -25.93 4.09
N ASP A 373 12.21 -25.50 4.42
CA ASP A 373 11.29 -24.90 3.45
C ASP A 373 11.81 -23.52 2.99
N LYS A 374 11.72 -23.25 1.69
CA LYS A 374 12.09 -21.97 1.08
C LYS A 374 11.21 -20.82 1.59
N ALA A 375 10.05 -21.11 2.18
CA ALA A 375 9.22 -20.13 2.88
C ALA A 375 10.00 -19.33 3.95
N TRP A 376 11.02 -19.95 4.57
CA TRP A 376 11.88 -19.34 5.58
C TRP A 376 13.01 -18.48 5.01
N THR A 377 13.26 -18.48 3.71
CA THR A 377 14.29 -17.63 3.07
C THR A 377 13.68 -16.47 2.28
N LYS A 378 12.35 -16.49 2.10
CA LYS A 378 11.60 -15.48 1.35
C LYS A 378 11.80 -14.05 1.86
N TYR A 379 12.00 -13.88 3.17
CA TYR A 379 12.16 -12.56 3.80
C TYR A 379 13.59 -12.00 3.68
N GLU A 380 14.61 -12.81 3.36
CA GLU A 380 16.03 -12.41 3.49
C GLU A 380 16.40 -11.21 2.60
N LYS A 381 15.74 -11.07 1.44
CA LYS A 381 15.90 -9.92 0.54
C LYS A 381 14.90 -8.78 0.81
N LEU A 382 13.98 -8.99 1.74
CA LEU A 382 12.93 -8.05 2.10
C LEU A 382 13.23 -7.31 3.41
N ILE A 383 14.45 -7.45 3.95
CA ILE A 383 14.87 -6.76 5.17
C ILE A 383 15.14 -5.28 4.84
N PRO A 384 14.45 -4.32 5.48
CA PRO A 384 14.73 -2.89 5.30
C PRO A 384 16.21 -2.56 5.49
N PHE A 385 16.77 -1.70 4.64
CA PHE A 385 18.17 -1.25 4.68
C PHE A 385 19.26 -2.34 4.53
N SER A 386 18.90 -3.61 4.33
CA SER A 386 19.88 -4.68 4.09
C SER A 386 20.69 -4.46 2.81
N CYS A 387 20.05 -3.92 1.77
CA CYS A 387 20.65 -3.54 0.50
C CYS A 387 21.71 -2.43 0.58
N LEU A 388 21.73 -1.62 1.64
CA LEU A 388 22.76 -0.58 1.83
C LEU A 388 24.02 -1.12 2.53
N ARG A 389 24.01 -2.39 2.94
CA ARG A 389 25.14 -3.07 3.61
C ARG A 389 25.81 -4.12 2.72
N GLU A 390 25.30 -4.35 1.52
CA GLU A 390 26.00 -5.17 0.52
C GLU A 390 27.18 -4.34 -0.03
N PRO A 391 28.43 -4.84 0.11
CA PRO A 391 29.64 -4.08 -0.20
C PRO A 391 29.87 -3.81 -1.69
#